data_AF-A0A554WZG2-F1
#
_entry.id   AF-A0A554WZG2-F1
#
_cell.length_a   1.000
_cell.length_b   1.000
_cell.length_c   1.000
_cell.angle_alpha   90.00
_cell.angle_beta   90.00
_cell.angle_gamma   90.00
#
_symmetry.space_group_name_H-M   'P 1'
#
loop_
_entity.id
_entity.type
_entity.pdbx_description
1 polymer ?
#
loop_
_entity_poly.entity_id
_entity_poly.type
_entity_poly.pdbx_seq_one_letter_code
_entity_poly.pdbx_strand_id
1 'polypeptide(L)'
;MANAIGPLAAIYEAVLNGAVVAKAATPTWIMVLGALGLSVGLALYGGKLIVTVGKEITELDRMRAYAIAMAATVTVIVASQLGMPVSTTHVSIGAVFGVGFLRELLKVNYAKMEAVVRAAHQGEDLEAVEAYLKRFEAAPVEEKKRMLAEMKRRAKELERRGELAPGWFSKKERKAFKKAYKQEVVKRSVVMRIVAAWIVTVPATALLAAVLYRVVELLLSP
;
A
#
# COMPACT_ATOMS: atom_id res chain seq x y z
N MET A 1 -3.55 -20.49 10.68
CA MET A 1 -4.22 -21.76 11.05
C MET A 1 -3.67 -22.94 10.25
N ALA A 2 -3.65 -22.84 8.90
CA ALA A 2 -3.15 -23.90 8.01
C ALA A 2 -1.75 -24.43 8.38
N ASN A 3 -0.81 -23.56 8.77
CA ASN A 3 0.56 -23.94 9.10
C ASN A 3 0.70 -24.88 10.33
N ALA A 4 -0.26 -24.86 11.26
CA ALA A 4 -0.23 -25.70 12.46
C ALA A 4 -1.16 -26.92 12.33
N ILE A 5 -2.28 -26.75 11.63
CA ILE A 5 -3.30 -27.80 11.48
C ILE A 5 -2.96 -28.74 10.32
N GLY A 6 -2.32 -28.24 9.26
CA GLY A 6 -1.95 -29.04 8.10
C GLY A 6 -1.11 -30.28 8.47
N PRO A 7 0.00 -30.12 9.21
CA PRO A 7 0.80 -31.26 9.66
C PRO A 7 0.02 -32.23 10.57
N LEU A 8 -0.78 -31.71 11.51
CA LEU A 8 -1.57 -32.53 12.43
C LEU A 8 -2.64 -33.35 11.70
N ALA A 9 -3.30 -32.76 10.70
CA ALA A 9 -4.28 -33.45 9.87
C ALA A 9 -3.63 -34.49 8.97
N ALA A 10 -2.45 -34.20 8.42
CA ALA A 10 -1.68 -35.16 7.62
C ALA A 10 -1.24 -36.38 8.46
N ILE A 11 -0.80 -36.17 9.70
CA ILE A 11 -0.46 -37.27 10.64
C ILE A 11 -1.71 -38.10 10.95
N TYR A 12 -2.83 -37.45 11.27
CA TYR A 12 -4.08 -38.14 11.60
C TYR A 12 -4.56 -39.04 10.45
N GLU A 13 -4.53 -38.54 9.22
CA GLU A 13 -4.89 -39.36 8.06
C GLU A 13 -3.89 -40.46 7.74
N ALA A 14 -2.59 -40.21 7.88
CA ALA A 14 -1.57 -41.23 7.66
C ALA A 14 -1.71 -42.41 8.63
N VAL A 15 -2.09 -42.12 9.89
CA VAL A 15 -2.35 -43.15 10.91
C VAL A 15 -3.61 -43.96 10.60
N LEU A 16 -4.67 -43.32 10.09
CA LEU A 16 -5.91 -44.01 9.78
C LEU A 16 -5.86 -44.84 8.50
N ASN A 17 -5.23 -44.30 7.45
CA ASN A 17 -5.26 -44.89 6.11
C ASN A 17 -3.98 -45.69 5.76
N GLY A 18 -2.95 -45.64 6.62
CA GLY A 18 -1.66 -46.30 6.39
C GLY A 18 -0.84 -45.71 5.23
N ALA A 19 -1.31 -44.62 4.60
CA ALA A 19 -0.66 -43.95 3.49
C ALA A 19 -0.93 -42.43 3.53
N VAL A 20 0.00 -41.64 3.00
CA VAL A 20 -0.18 -40.19 2.86
C VAL A 20 -1.08 -39.94 1.66
N VAL A 21 -2.31 -39.52 1.91
CA VAL A 21 -3.29 -39.22 0.86
C VAL A 21 -3.05 -37.81 0.33
N ALA A 22 -3.07 -37.63 -1.00
CA ALA A 22 -2.80 -36.33 -1.64
C ALA A 22 -3.85 -35.24 -1.33
N LYS A 23 -5.01 -35.62 -0.78
CA LYS A 23 -6.10 -34.70 -0.46
C LYS A 23 -6.64 -35.03 0.93
N ALA A 24 -5.98 -34.46 1.93
CA ALA A 24 -6.40 -34.66 3.31
C ALA A 24 -7.64 -33.83 3.65
N ALA A 25 -8.75 -34.50 3.96
CA ALA A 25 -9.94 -33.89 4.50
C ALA A 25 -9.74 -33.70 6.01
N THR A 26 -9.36 -32.48 6.42
CA THR A 26 -9.18 -32.13 7.83
C THR A 26 -10.48 -32.34 8.63
N PRO A 27 -10.52 -33.24 9.63
CA PRO A 27 -11.69 -33.43 10.48
C PRO A 27 -12.05 -32.17 11.26
N THR A 28 -13.35 -31.93 11.45
CA THR A 28 -13.87 -30.73 12.14
C THR A 28 -13.33 -30.56 13.55
N TRP A 29 -13.07 -31.64 14.29
CA TRP A 29 -12.52 -31.57 15.64
C TRP A 29 -11.08 -31.01 15.67
N ILE A 30 -10.25 -31.30 14.64
CA ILE A 30 -8.90 -30.74 14.52
C ILE A 30 -8.98 -29.22 14.27
N MET A 31 -9.94 -28.79 13.45
CA MET A 31 -10.20 -27.37 13.21
C MET A 31 -10.63 -26.64 14.49
N VAL A 32 -11.55 -27.23 15.26
CA VAL A 32 -12.00 -26.65 16.55
C VAL A 32 -10.83 -26.55 17.54
N LEU A 33 -10.03 -27.61 17.66
CA LEU A 33 -8.86 -27.61 18.55
C LEU A 33 -7.83 -26.55 18.16
N GLY A 34 -7.56 -26.40 16.86
CA GLY A 34 -6.67 -25.35 16.38
C GLY A 34 -7.23 -23.94 16.53
N ALA A 35 -8.55 -23.75 16.41
CA ALA A 35 -9.20 -22.46 16.67
C ALA A 35 -9.14 -22.07 18.16
N LEU A 36 -9.36 -23.04 19.06
CA LEU A 36 -9.21 -22.84 20.50
C LEU A 36 -7.76 -22.55 20.89
N GLY A 37 -6.80 -23.33 20.37
CA GLY A 37 -5.38 -23.12 20.61
C GLY A 37 -4.89 -21.74 20.15
N LEU A 38 -5.37 -21.28 18.98
CA LEU A 38 -5.08 -19.93 18.49
C LEU A 38 -5.68 -18.85 19.41
N SER A 39 -6.94 -19.02 19.81
CA SER A 39 -7.64 -18.08 20.70
C SER A 39 -6.94 -17.95 22.06
N VAL A 40 -6.55 -19.08 22.66
CA VAL A 40 -5.82 -19.11 23.94
C VAL A 40 -4.42 -18.51 23.79
N GLY A 41 -3.68 -18.88 22.74
CA GLY A 41 -2.36 -18.32 22.48
C GLY A 41 -2.38 -16.80 22.28
N LEU A 42 -3.40 -16.28 21.58
CA LEU A 42 -3.61 -14.86 21.40
C LEU A 42 -4.01 -14.17 22.72
N ALA A 43 -4.85 -14.79 23.55
CA ALA A 43 -5.22 -14.24 24.85
C ALA A 43 -4.01 -14.13 25.79
N LEU A 44 -3.13 -15.14 25.80
CA LEU A 44 -1.97 -15.18 26.70
C LEU A 44 -0.81 -14.29 26.24
N TYR A 45 -0.49 -14.27 24.94
CA TYR A 45 0.70 -13.60 24.41
C TYR A 45 0.41 -12.47 23.42
N GLY A 46 -0.84 -12.33 22.94
CA GLY A 46 -1.22 -11.35 21.93
C GLY A 46 -1.03 -9.91 22.38
N GLY A 47 -1.34 -9.58 23.64
CA GLY A 47 -1.18 -8.22 24.17
C GLY A 47 0.27 -7.70 24.09
N LYS A 48 1.25 -8.55 24.44
CA LYS A 48 2.68 -8.20 24.33
C LYS A 48 3.11 -8.08 22.87
N LEU A 49 2.71 -9.02 22.01
CA LEU A 49 3.01 -9.00 20.58
C LEU A 49 2.47 -7.75 19.87
N ILE A 50 1.23 -7.36 20.17
CA ILE A 50 0.59 -6.17 19.58
C ILE A 50 1.36 -4.90 19.97
N VAL A 51 1.82 -4.78 21.22
CA VAL A 51 2.58 -3.61 21.67
C VAL A 51 3.98 -3.57 21.06
N THR A 52 4.67 -4.70 20.94
CA THR A 52 6.00 -4.77 20.32
C THR A 52 5.94 -4.41 18.83
N VAL A 53 5.05 -5.04 18.07
CA VAL A 53 4.90 -4.75 16.62
C VAL A 53 4.36 -3.33 16.38
N GLY A 54 3.51 -2.83 17.27
CA GLY A 54 2.93 -1.49 17.17
C GLY A 54 3.93 -0.34 17.35
N LYS A 55 5.08 -0.58 18.00
CA LYS A 55 6.09 0.46 18.28
C LYS A 55 7.25 0.50 17.28
N GLU A 56 7.56 -0.59 16.58
CA GLU A 56 8.88 -0.74 15.94
C GLU A 56 8.98 -0.33 14.47
N ILE A 57 7.86 -0.18 13.73
CA ILE A 57 7.98 -0.14 12.26
C ILE A 57 7.74 1.25 11.66
N THR A 58 6.70 2.00 12.06
CA THR A 58 6.48 3.38 11.57
C THR A 58 5.62 4.21 12.52
N GLU A 59 5.81 5.54 12.56
CA GLU A 59 4.81 6.45 13.14
C GLU A 59 3.50 6.39 12.35
N LEU A 60 2.58 5.58 12.86
CA LEU A 60 1.28 5.32 12.27
C LEU A 60 0.22 6.18 12.95
N ASP A 61 -0.38 7.08 12.16
CA ASP A 61 -1.68 7.65 12.51
C ASP A 61 -2.76 6.55 12.45
N ARG A 62 -3.87 6.73 13.18
CA ARG A 62 -4.97 5.77 13.27
C ARG A 62 -5.52 5.39 11.88
N MET A 63 -5.61 6.34 10.95
CA MET A 63 -6.07 6.06 9.58
C MET A 63 -5.08 5.20 8.80
N ARG A 64 -3.78 5.38 9.04
CA ARG A 64 -2.72 4.58 8.38
C ARG A 64 -2.69 3.17 8.92
N ALA A 65 -2.81 3.00 10.23
CA ALA A 65 -2.91 1.69 10.86
C ALA A 65 -4.13 0.92 10.33
N TYR A 66 -5.27 1.60 10.20
CA TYR A 66 -6.46 1.02 9.59
C TYR A 66 -6.25 0.61 8.12
N ALA A 67 -5.63 1.49 7.31
CA ALA A 67 -5.33 1.19 5.91
C ALA A 67 -4.42 -0.04 5.75
N ILE A 68 -3.38 -0.16 6.59
CA ILE A 68 -2.47 -1.31 6.60
C ILE A 68 -3.22 -2.59 6.98
N ALA A 69 -4.02 -2.54 8.05
CA ALA A 69 -4.80 -3.69 8.52
C ALA A 69 -5.81 -4.15 7.46
N MET A 70 -6.51 -3.21 6.82
CA MET A 70 -7.45 -3.50 5.73
C MET A 70 -6.75 -4.10 4.51
N ALA A 71 -5.65 -3.51 4.06
CA ALA A 71 -4.87 -4.03 2.93
C ALA A 71 -4.37 -5.45 3.19
N ALA A 72 -3.83 -5.71 4.38
CA ALA A 72 -3.36 -7.04 4.75
C ALA A 72 -4.51 -8.04 4.83
N THR A 73 -5.63 -7.67 5.46
CA THR A 73 -6.82 -8.52 5.63
C THR A 73 -7.42 -8.90 4.29
N VAL A 74 -7.66 -7.92 3.40
CA VAL A 74 -8.21 -8.17 2.05
C VAL A 74 -7.28 -9.10 1.26
N THR A 75 -5.96 -8.87 1.32
CA THR A 75 -4.97 -9.71 0.64
C THR A 75 -5.00 -11.15 1.14
N VAL A 76 -5.04 -11.36 2.46
CA VAL A 76 -5.09 -12.70 3.06
C VAL A 76 -6.41 -13.41 2.73
N ILE A 77 -7.55 -12.72 2.75
CA ILE A 77 -8.85 -13.30 2.40
C ILE A 77 -8.85 -13.76 0.94
N VAL A 78 -8.44 -12.91 0.01
CA VAL A 78 -8.39 -13.24 -1.42
C VAL A 78 -7.45 -14.42 -1.67
N ALA A 79 -6.24 -14.41 -1.08
CA ALA A 79 -5.30 -15.51 -1.21
C ALA A 79 -5.85 -16.83 -0.63
N SER A 80 -6.55 -16.76 0.51
CA SER A 80 -7.18 -17.93 1.14
C SER A 80 -8.31 -18.50 0.29
N GLN A 81 -9.13 -17.64 -0.34
CA GLN A 81 -10.19 -18.08 -1.27
C GLN A 81 -9.63 -18.75 -2.52
N LEU A 82 -8.43 -18.33 -2.96
CA LEU A 82 -7.71 -18.96 -4.06
C LEU A 82 -6.91 -20.21 -3.64
N GLY A 83 -6.95 -20.59 -2.35
CA GLY A 83 -6.20 -21.73 -1.83
C GLY A 83 -4.68 -21.56 -1.83
N MET A 84 -4.18 -20.33 -2.00
CA MET A 84 -2.75 -20.05 -2.08
C MET A 84 -2.16 -19.85 -0.68
N PRO A 85 -1.15 -20.63 -0.27
CA PRO A 85 -0.48 -20.40 1.01
C PRO A 85 0.34 -19.11 0.95
N VAL A 86 -0.08 -18.10 1.71
CA VAL A 86 0.61 -16.80 1.81
C VAL A 86 1.15 -16.55 3.20
N SER A 87 2.30 -15.89 3.28
CA SER A 87 2.91 -15.49 4.55
C SER A 87 2.29 -14.19 5.06
N THR A 88 1.58 -14.25 6.18
CA THR A 88 0.96 -13.07 6.82
C THR A 88 1.99 -12.02 7.21
N THR A 89 3.21 -12.43 7.59
CA THR A 89 4.32 -11.50 7.87
C THR A 89 4.70 -10.67 6.64
N HIS A 90 4.87 -11.33 5.48
CA HIS A 90 5.20 -10.62 4.24
C HIS A 90 4.08 -9.69 3.79
N VAL A 91 2.82 -10.12 3.95
CA VAL A 91 1.66 -9.30 3.62
C VAL A 91 1.61 -8.05 4.52
N SER A 92 1.79 -8.21 5.84
CA SER A 92 1.80 -7.09 6.78
C SER A 92 2.97 -6.14 6.52
N ILE A 93 4.19 -6.67 6.37
CA ILE A 93 5.38 -5.88 6.06
C ILE A 93 5.21 -5.12 4.73
N GLY A 94 4.68 -5.78 3.70
CA GLY A 94 4.40 -5.16 2.40
C GLY A 94 3.37 -4.02 2.50
N ALA A 95 2.31 -4.20 3.29
CA ALA A 95 1.32 -3.15 3.54
C ALA A 95 1.92 -1.95 4.29
N VAL A 96 2.75 -2.21 5.32
CA VAL A 96 3.45 -1.17 6.07
C VAL A 96 4.41 -0.38 5.17
N PHE A 97 5.24 -1.06 4.37
CA PHE A 97 6.12 -0.42 3.41
C PHE A 97 5.32 0.37 2.37
N GLY A 98 4.22 -0.17 1.84
CA GLY A 98 3.38 0.54 0.87
C GLY A 98 2.90 1.90 1.38
N VAL A 99 2.38 1.95 2.61
CA VAL A 99 1.93 3.20 3.24
C VAL A 99 3.11 4.11 3.58
N GLY A 100 4.23 3.55 4.06
CA GLY A 100 5.45 4.30 4.37
C GLY A 100 6.06 4.99 3.15
N PHE A 101 6.22 4.25 2.04
CA PHE A 101 6.70 4.79 0.77
C PHE A 101 5.80 5.88 0.23
N LEU A 102 4.47 5.68 0.26
CA LEU A 102 3.53 6.70 -0.17
C LEU A 102 3.69 8.00 0.64
N ARG A 103 3.78 7.90 1.97
CA ARG A 103 3.99 9.05 2.86
C ARG A 103 5.27 9.81 2.51
N GLU A 104 6.37 9.10 2.35
CA GLU A 104 7.66 9.72 2.05
C GLU A 104 7.65 10.38 0.67
N LEU A 105 7.07 9.72 -0.34
CA LEU A 105 6.90 10.30 -1.66
C LEU A 105 6.07 11.59 -1.62
N LEU A 106 4.98 11.64 -0.85
CA LEU A 106 4.19 12.86 -0.70
C LEU A 106 5.00 13.96 -0.02
N LYS A 107 5.65 13.67 1.13
CA LYS A 107 6.47 14.63 1.87
C LYS A 107 7.57 15.25 1.00
N VAL A 108 8.32 14.43 0.27
CA VAL A 108 9.39 14.89 -0.62
C VAL A 108 8.83 15.75 -1.76
N ASN A 109 7.67 15.40 -2.32
CA ASN A 109 7.05 16.19 -3.38
C ASN A 109 6.53 17.54 -2.89
N TYR A 110 5.98 17.60 -1.67
CA TYR A 110 5.57 18.83 -1.01
C TYR A 110 6.78 19.73 -0.70
N ALA A 111 7.85 19.18 -0.10
CA ALA A 111 9.07 19.93 0.17
C ALA A 111 9.70 20.52 -1.11
N LYS A 112 9.68 19.77 -2.22
CA LYS A 112 10.13 20.27 -3.53
C LYS A 112 9.26 21.42 -4.05
N MET A 113 7.96 21.35 -3.86
CA MET A 113 7.04 22.43 -4.24
C MET A 113 7.30 23.68 -3.40
N GLU A 114 7.37 23.52 -2.09
CA GLU A 114 7.66 24.60 -1.14
C GLU A 114 9.00 25.28 -1.43
N ALA A 115 10.06 24.52 -1.69
CA ALA A 115 11.36 25.08 -2.06
C ALA A 115 11.30 25.94 -3.35
N VAL A 116 10.49 25.52 -4.33
CA VAL A 116 10.30 26.30 -5.57
C VAL A 116 9.56 27.62 -5.30
N VAL A 117 8.58 27.61 -4.41
CA VAL A 117 7.77 28.79 -4.06
C VAL A 117 8.58 29.74 -3.18
N ARG A 118 9.22 29.24 -2.11
CA ARG A 118 10.08 30.05 -1.23
C ARG A 118 11.23 30.72 -1.99
N ALA A 119 11.83 30.02 -2.96
CA ALA A 119 12.90 30.61 -3.78
C ALA A 119 12.42 31.75 -4.71
N ALA A 120 11.12 31.81 -5.02
CA ALA A 120 10.53 32.85 -5.86
C ALA A 120 10.09 34.08 -5.06
N HIS A 121 9.90 33.96 -3.75
CA HIS A 121 9.41 35.01 -2.86
C HIS A 121 10.42 35.28 -1.73
N GLN A 122 11.35 36.22 -1.95
CA GLN A 122 12.29 36.72 -0.92
C GLN A 122 11.90 38.15 -0.54
N GLY A 123 11.64 38.42 0.75
CA GLY A 123 11.43 39.79 1.26
C GLY A 123 10.01 40.09 1.73
N GLU A 124 9.12 40.53 0.84
CA GLU A 124 7.92 41.30 1.24
C GLU A 124 6.60 40.51 1.40
N ASP A 125 6.51 39.28 0.90
CA ASP A 125 5.25 38.49 0.90
C ASP A 125 5.38 37.10 1.56
N LEU A 126 6.47 36.90 2.32
CA LEU A 126 6.85 35.58 2.83
C LEU A 126 5.81 35.02 3.81
N GLU A 127 5.23 35.88 4.65
CA GLU A 127 4.23 35.49 5.64
C GLU A 127 2.92 35.02 5.00
N ALA A 128 2.44 35.72 3.96
CA ALA A 128 1.21 35.35 3.27
C ALA A 128 1.42 34.11 2.38
N VAL A 129 2.61 33.96 1.77
CA VAL A 129 3.00 32.74 1.05
C VAL A 129 3.08 31.54 2.00
N GLU A 130 3.67 31.68 3.19
CA GLU A 130 3.71 30.62 4.19
C GLU A 130 2.32 30.25 4.70
N ALA A 131 1.45 31.24 4.95
CA ALA A 131 0.06 31.00 5.31
C ALA A 131 -0.68 30.23 4.19
N TYR A 132 -0.44 30.58 2.92
CA TYR A 132 -1.01 29.87 1.78
C TYR A 132 -0.48 28.44 1.66
N LEU A 133 0.83 28.23 1.83
CA LEU A 133 1.46 26.90 1.79
C LEU A 133 0.90 26.00 2.90
N LYS A 134 0.82 26.50 4.14
CA LYS A 134 0.21 25.77 5.26
C LYS A 134 -1.25 25.42 4.99
N ARG A 135 -2.03 26.37 4.47
CA ARG A 135 -3.43 26.14 4.08
C ARG A 135 -3.52 25.09 2.97
N PHE A 136 -2.67 25.21 1.95
CA PHE A 136 -2.66 24.28 0.83
C PHE A 136 -2.29 22.87 1.28
N GLU A 137 -1.33 22.71 2.20
CA GLU A 137 -0.94 21.41 2.74
C GLU A 137 -2.06 20.77 3.56
N ALA A 138 -2.69 21.53 4.46
CA ALA A 138 -3.76 21.06 5.35
C ALA A 138 -5.11 20.83 4.64
N ALA A 139 -5.34 21.43 3.48
CA ALA A 139 -6.61 21.33 2.76
C ALA A 139 -6.90 19.90 2.27
N PRO A 140 -8.18 19.45 2.29
CA PRO A 140 -8.57 18.20 1.64
C PRO A 140 -8.26 18.22 0.14
N VAL A 141 -8.07 17.03 -0.46
CA VAL A 141 -7.77 16.87 -1.90
C VAL A 141 -8.73 17.65 -2.80
N GLU A 142 -10.01 17.71 -2.45
CA GLU A 142 -11.01 18.40 -3.26
C GLU A 142 -10.97 19.92 -3.11
N GLU A 143 -10.57 20.42 -1.95
CA GLU A 143 -10.31 21.85 -1.76
C GLU A 143 -9.02 22.26 -2.49
N LYS A 144 -7.95 21.46 -2.40
CA LYS A 144 -6.71 21.68 -3.18
C LYS A 144 -7.00 21.83 -4.68
N LYS A 145 -7.90 21.01 -5.22
CA LYS A 145 -8.36 21.12 -6.62
C LYS A 145 -9.02 22.47 -6.92
N ARG A 146 -9.87 22.97 -6.01
CA ARG A 146 -10.52 24.29 -6.13
C ARG A 146 -9.48 25.41 -6.05
N MET A 147 -8.56 25.35 -5.09
CA MET A 147 -7.46 26.33 -4.95
C MET A 147 -6.62 26.42 -6.22
N LEU A 148 -6.26 25.28 -6.85
CA LEU A 148 -5.53 25.25 -8.13
C LEU A 148 -6.34 25.84 -9.29
N ALA A 149 -7.64 25.60 -9.33
CA ALA A 149 -8.53 26.14 -10.36
C ALA A 149 -8.65 27.66 -10.24
N GLU A 150 -8.81 28.16 -9.02
CA GLU A 150 -8.83 29.59 -8.71
C GLU A 150 -7.51 30.27 -9.08
N MET A 151 -6.38 29.68 -8.66
CA MET A 151 -5.03 30.16 -8.99
C MET A 151 -4.82 30.27 -10.51
N LYS A 152 -5.32 29.30 -11.29
CA LYS A 152 -5.26 29.35 -12.76
C LYS A 152 -6.20 30.41 -13.33
N ARG A 153 -7.40 30.58 -12.77
CA ARG A 153 -8.39 31.56 -13.21
C ARG A 153 -7.89 32.99 -12.99
N ARG A 154 -7.42 33.32 -11.78
CA ARG A 154 -6.87 34.64 -11.44
C ARG A 154 -5.72 35.02 -12.36
N ALA A 155 -4.79 34.10 -12.60
CA ALA A 155 -3.68 34.36 -13.52
C ALA A 155 -4.14 34.67 -14.95
N LYS A 156 -5.19 34.00 -15.44
CA LYS A 156 -5.77 34.29 -16.77
C LYS A 156 -6.51 35.63 -16.81
N GLU A 157 -7.17 36.02 -15.71
CA GLU A 157 -7.85 37.32 -15.59
C GLU A 157 -6.83 38.47 -15.62
N LEU A 158 -5.68 38.33 -14.95
CA LEU A 158 -4.59 39.31 -14.97
C LEU A 158 -3.92 39.41 -16.34
N GLU A 159 -3.62 38.27 -16.98
CA GLU A 159 -3.10 38.23 -18.36
C GLU A 159 -4.05 38.95 -19.35
N ARG A 160 -5.37 38.84 -19.16
CA ARG A 160 -6.38 39.53 -19.99
C ARG A 160 -6.42 41.05 -19.77
N ARG A 161 -6.05 41.52 -18.58
CA ARG A 161 -6.03 42.96 -18.25
C ARG A 161 -4.76 43.66 -18.75
N GLY A 162 -3.82 42.93 -19.33
CA GLY A 162 -2.54 43.49 -19.79
C GLY A 162 -1.59 43.85 -18.64
N GLU A 163 -1.92 43.49 -17.40
CA GLU A 163 -1.07 43.68 -16.23
C GLU A 163 -0.01 42.57 -16.22
N LEU A 164 1.25 42.96 -16.41
CA LEU A 164 2.43 42.06 -16.41
C LEU A 164 2.86 41.64 -15.00
N ALA A 165 1.90 41.57 -14.07
CA ALA A 165 2.14 41.10 -12.71
C ALA A 165 2.14 39.55 -12.71
N PRO A 166 3.13 38.89 -12.09
CA PRO A 166 3.03 37.47 -11.82
C PRO A 166 1.89 37.31 -10.82
N GLY A 167 0.68 36.97 -11.27
CA GLY A 167 -0.47 36.94 -10.38
C GLY A 167 -0.26 36.01 -9.20
N TRP A 168 0.08 36.53 -8.03
CA TRP A 168 0.58 35.90 -6.79
C TRP A 168 1.66 34.80 -6.98
N PHE A 169 1.47 33.83 -7.88
CA PHE A 169 2.40 32.75 -8.25
C PHE A 169 2.71 32.71 -9.75
N SER A 170 4.00 32.61 -10.10
CA SER A 170 4.49 32.44 -11.46
C SER A 170 4.02 31.13 -12.11
N LYS A 171 4.19 30.99 -13.43
CA LYS A 171 3.90 29.75 -14.16
C LYS A 171 4.69 28.54 -13.62
N LYS A 172 5.90 28.76 -13.09
CA LYS A 172 6.77 27.72 -12.53
C LYS A 172 6.21 27.19 -11.20
N GLU A 173 5.75 28.09 -10.34
CA GLU A 173 5.17 27.78 -9.03
C GLU A 173 3.79 27.10 -9.18
N ARG A 174 2.93 27.63 -10.07
CA ARG A 174 1.66 26.98 -10.41
C ARG A 174 1.85 25.53 -10.89
N LYS A 175 2.92 25.27 -11.65
CA LYS A 175 3.28 23.90 -12.07
C LYS A 175 3.75 23.05 -10.88
N ALA A 176 4.49 23.62 -9.93
CA ALA A 176 4.93 22.94 -8.73
C ALA A 176 3.73 22.50 -7.86
N PHE A 177 2.79 23.41 -7.57
CA PHE A 177 1.54 23.10 -6.86
C PHE A 177 0.73 22.00 -7.54
N LYS A 178 0.55 22.10 -8.88
CA LYS A 178 -0.14 21.08 -9.67
C LYS A 178 0.58 19.73 -9.61
N LYS A 179 1.93 19.73 -9.55
CA LYS A 179 2.72 18.50 -9.47
C LYS A 179 2.54 17.84 -8.10
N ALA A 180 2.61 18.58 -7.01
CA ALA A 180 2.37 18.07 -5.66
C ALA A 180 0.96 17.45 -5.54
N TYR A 181 -0.07 18.18 -5.95
CA TYR A 181 -1.46 17.68 -5.98
C TYR A 181 -1.63 16.39 -6.79
N LYS A 182 -1.02 16.32 -7.98
CA LYS A 182 -1.12 15.13 -8.85
C LYS A 182 -0.52 13.86 -8.26
N GLN A 183 0.39 13.98 -7.29
CA GLN A 183 1.02 12.83 -6.62
C GLN A 183 0.19 12.34 -5.43
N GLU A 184 -0.63 13.20 -4.84
CA GLU A 184 -1.57 12.85 -3.77
C GLU A 184 -2.78 12.06 -4.29
N VAL A 185 -3.15 12.27 -5.56
CA VAL A 185 -4.29 11.59 -6.18
C VAL A 185 -3.88 10.26 -6.80
N VAL A 186 -4.53 9.18 -6.34
CA VAL A 186 -4.43 7.86 -6.99
C VAL A 186 -5.13 7.91 -8.34
N LYS A 187 -4.37 7.76 -9.43
CA LYS A 187 -4.92 7.70 -10.78
C LYS A 187 -5.48 6.31 -11.04
N ARG A 188 -6.77 6.24 -11.40
CA ARG A 188 -7.42 4.98 -11.82
C ARG A 188 -6.64 4.25 -12.93
N SER A 189 -6.04 5.00 -13.86
CA SER A 189 -5.21 4.43 -14.92
C SER A 189 -3.96 3.70 -14.42
N VAL A 190 -3.37 4.13 -13.29
CA VAL A 190 -2.20 3.45 -12.69
C VAL A 190 -2.65 2.15 -12.04
N VAL A 191 -3.79 2.16 -11.33
CA VAL A 191 -4.39 0.94 -10.78
C VAL A 191 -4.65 -0.09 -11.87
N MET A 192 -5.28 0.33 -12.98
CA MET A 192 -5.55 -0.58 -14.10
C MET A 192 -4.27 -1.10 -14.76
N ARG A 193 -3.20 -0.31 -14.81
CA ARG A 193 -1.90 -0.77 -15.31
C ARG A 193 -1.27 -1.84 -14.41
N ILE A 194 -1.39 -1.70 -13.09
CA ILE A 194 -0.91 -2.70 -12.13
C ILE A 194 -1.68 -4.01 -12.31
N VAL A 195 -3.01 -3.93 -12.38
CA VAL A 195 -3.87 -5.11 -12.60
C VAL A 195 -3.55 -5.79 -13.94
N ALA A 196 -3.44 -5.01 -15.03
CA ALA A 196 -3.07 -5.55 -16.33
C ALA A 196 -1.67 -6.20 -16.33
N ALA A 197 -0.71 -5.60 -15.62
CA ALA A 197 0.61 -6.20 -15.45
C ALA A 197 0.51 -7.56 -14.74
N TRP A 198 -0.23 -7.67 -13.63
CA TRP A 198 -0.41 -8.95 -12.93
C TRP A 198 -1.09 -10.02 -13.77
N ILE A 199 -2.09 -9.65 -14.57
CA ILE A 199 -2.75 -10.57 -15.51
C ILE A 199 -1.74 -11.17 -16.51
N VAL A 200 -0.70 -10.44 -16.88
CA VAL A 200 0.34 -10.92 -17.81
C VAL A 200 1.49 -11.60 -17.07
N THR A 201 2.02 -10.98 -16.01
CA THR A 201 3.24 -11.45 -15.33
C THR A 201 2.99 -12.72 -14.52
N VAL A 202 1.84 -12.87 -13.87
CA VAL A 202 1.57 -14.06 -13.03
C VAL A 202 1.53 -15.33 -13.89
N PRO A 203 0.75 -15.41 -14.99
CA PRO A 203 0.78 -16.58 -15.87
C PRO A 203 2.14 -16.79 -16.53
N ALA A 204 2.83 -15.72 -16.94
CA ALA A 204 4.17 -15.84 -17.53
C ALA A 204 5.17 -16.47 -16.55
N THR A 205 5.15 -16.06 -15.26
CA THR A 205 5.99 -16.68 -14.23
C THR A 205 5.61 -18.14 -13.96
N ALA A 206 4.31 -18.47 -13.99
CA ALA A 206 3.85 -19.86 -13.83
C ALA A 206 4.31 -20.75 -15.00
N LEU A 207 4.24 -20.25 -16.23
CA LEU A 207 4.75 -20.94 -17.42
C LEU A 207 6.25 -21.15 -17.35
N LEU A 208 7.02 -20.12 -16.97
CA LEU A 208 8.47 -20.24 -16.81
C LEU A 208 8.83 -21.27 -15.74
N ALA A 209 8.14 -21.25 -14.59
CA ALA A 209 8.33 -22.23 -13.54
C ALA A 209 8.01 -23.66 -14.01
N ALA A 210 6.94 -23.85 -14.78
CA ALA A 210 6.57 -25.14 -15.36
C ALA A 210 7.62 -25.66 -16.36
N VAL A 211 8.17 -24.79 -17.20
CA VAL A 211 9.25 -25.15 -18.13
C VAL A 211 10.52 -25.54 -17.37
N LEU A 212 10.93 -24.75 -16.38
CA LEU A 212 12.10 -25.06 -15.55
C LEU A 212 11.93 -26.39 -14.82
N TYR A 213 10.73 -26.65 -14.28
CA TYR A 213 10.42 -27.94 -13.66
C TYR A 213 10.60 -29.10 -14.65
N ARG A 214 10.08 -28.98 -15.88
CA ARG A 214 10.23 -30.01 -16.92
C ARG A 214 11.69 -30.25 -17.32
N VAL A 215 12.50 -29.20 -17.41
CA VAL A 215 13.93 -29.32 -17.72
C VAL A 215 14.66 -30.07 -16.61
N VAL A 216 14.38 -29.72 -15.34
CA VAL A 216 14.98 -30.40 -14.18
C VAL A 216 14.53 -31.86 -14.12
N GLU A 217 13.24 -32.14 -14.36
CA GLU A 217 12.70 -33.50 -14.45
C GLU A 217 13.41 -34.32 -15.53
N LEU A 218 13.63 -33.74 -16.73
CA LEU A 218 14.29 -34.41 -17.84
C LEU A 218 15.79 -34.64 -17.64
N LEU A 219 16.45 -33.82 -16.82
CA LEU A 219 17.86 -34.00 -16.44
C LEU A 219 18.07 -35.01 -15.30
N LEU A 220 17.08 -35.15 -14.42
CA LEU A 220 17.12 -36.06 -13.28
C LEU A 220 16.45 -37.41 -13.56
N SER A 221 15.75 -37.55 -14.68
CA SER A 221 15.24 -38.84 -15.14
C SER A 221 16.39 -39.62 -15.82
N PRO A 222 16.75 -40.80 -15.28
CA PRO A 222 17.81 -41.64 -15.86
C PRO A 222 17.43 -42.27 -17.19
#